data_AF-A0A8C0XPV0-F1
#
_entry.id   AF-A0A8C0XPV0-F1
#
_cell.length_a   1.000
_cell.length_b   1.000
_cell.length_c   1.000
_cell.angle_alpha   90.00
_cell.angle_beta   90.00
_cell.angle_gamma   90.00
#
_symmetry.space_group_name_H-M   'P 1'
#
loop_
_entity.id
_entity.type
_entity.pdbx_description
1 polymer ?
#
loop_
_entity_poly.entity_id
_entity_poly.type
_entity_poly.pdbx_seq_one_letter_code
_entity_poly.pdbx_strand_id
1 'polypeptide(L)'
;MAVIAEGARRKERILCLFDVDGTLTPARQKIDPEVSAFLQKLRSRVQIGVVGGSDYSKIAEQLGDGDEVIEKFDYVFAENGTVQYKHGRLLSKQTIQSHLGEELLQDLINFCLSYMALLRLPKKRGTFIEFRNGMLNISPIGRSCTLEERIEFSELDKGTTFLR
;
A
#
# COMPACT_ATOMS: atom_id res chain seq x y z
N MET A 1 -13.58 -42.59 2.17
CA MET A 1 -12.80 -41.61 2.97
C MET A 1 -11.62 -40.97 2.21
N ALA A 2 -11.32 -41.31 0.95
CA ALA A 2 -10.18 -40.73 0.20
C ALA A 2 -10.52 -39.53 -0.73
N VAL A 3 -11.79 -39.36 -1.13
CA VAL A 3 -12.18 -38.36 -2.16
C VAL A 3 -12.23 -36.91 -1.62
N ILE A 4 -12.41 -36.73 -0.31
CA ILE A 4 -12.47 -35.40 0.33
C ILE A 4 -11.07 -34.76 0.41
N ALA A 5 -10.01 -35.58 0.49
CA ALA A 5 -8.64 -35.10 0.67
C ALA A 5 -8.06 -34.46 -0.59
N GLU A 6 -8.39 -34.95 -1.78
CA GLU A 6 -7.74 -34.51 -3.03
C GLU A 6 -8.28 -33.16 -3.53
N GLY A 7 -9.58 -32.92 -3.39
CA GLY A 7 -10.21 -31.63 -3.72
C GLY A 7 -9.77 -30.49 -2.80
N ALA A 8 -9.67 -30.74 -1.50
CA ALA A 8 -9.16 -29.75 -0.53
C ALA A 8 -7.67 -29.44 -0.78
N ARG A 9 -6.85 -30.47 -1.04
CA ARG A 9 -5.41 -30.32 -1.31
C ARG A 9 -5.10 -29.63 -2.64
N ARG A 10 -6.03 -29.65 -3.61
CA ARG A 10 -5.90 -28.94 -4.89
C ARG A 10 -6.22 -27.44 -4.75
N LYS A 11 -7.16 -27.08 -3.87
CA LYS A 11 -7.52 -25.69 -3.55
C LYS A 11 -6.35 -24.90 -2.95
N GLU A 12 -5.51 -25.55 -2.15
CA GLU A 12 -4.34 -24.95 -1.49
C GLU A 12 -3.12 -24.71 -2.41
N ARG A 13 -3.16 -25.17 -3.67
CA ARG A 13 -2.01 -25.08 -4.59
C ARG A 13 -2.04 -23.90 -5.54
N ILE A 14 -3.19 -23.24 -5.68
CA ILE A 14 -3.38 -22.12 -6.61
C ILE A 14 -3.81 -20.91 -5.80
N LEU A 15 -3.04 -19.83 -5.94
CA LEU A 15 -3.34 -18.52 -5.38
C LEU A 15 -3.57 -17.53 -6.52
N CYS A 16 -4.73 -16.89 -6.54
CA CYS A 16 -4.96 -15.70 -7.34
C CYS A 16 -4.69 -14.46 -6.48
N LEU A 17 -3.65 -13.71 -6.83
CA LEU A 17 -3.28 -12.48 -6.15
C LEU A 17 -3.67 -11.29 -7.02
N PHE A 18 -4.45 -10.37 -6.45
CA PHE A 18 -4.99 -9.22 -7.15
C PHE A 18 -4.39 -7.93 -6.61
N ASP A 19 -4.07 -6.99 -7.51
CA ASP A 19 -3.95 -5.59 -7.13
C ASP A 19 -5.32 -5.02 -6.72
N VAL A 20 -5.34 -3.89 -6.03
CA VAL A 20 -6.58 -3.27 -5.51
C VAL A 20 -7.10 -2.20 -6.47
N ASP A 21 -6.43 -1.04 -6.52
CA ASP A 21 -6.87 0.15 -7.27
C ASP A 21 -6.74 -0.07 -8.78
N GLY A 22 -7.83 0.10 -9.52
CA GLY A 22 -7.89 -0.10 -10.97
C GLY A 22 -7.98 -1.57 -11.40
N THR A 23 -7.90 -2.51 -10.45
CA THR A 23 -8.00 -3.96 -10.71
C THR A 23 -9.28 -4.54 -10.11
N LEU A 24 -9.49 -4.40 -8.80
CA LEU A 24 -10.72 -4.84 -8.12
C LEU A 24 -11.71 -3.71 -7.89
N THR A 25 -11.22 -2.48 -7.79
CA THR A 25 -12.02 -1.28 -7.52
C THR A 25 -11.62 -0.15 -8.46
N PRO A 26 -12.50 0.83 -8.75
CA PRO A 26 -12.03 2.13 -9.22
C PRO A 26 -11.09 2.75 -8.18
N ALA A 27 -10.11 3.54 -8.63
CA ALA A 27 -9.08 4.08 -7.75
C ALA A 27 -9.68 4.81 -6.52
N ARG A 28 -9.31 4.35 -5.31
CA ARG A 28 -9.77 4.82 -4.00
C ARG A 28 -11.28 4.74 -3.75
N GLN A 29 -11.99 3.90 -4.50
CA GLN A 29 -13.42 3.67 -4.30
C GLN A 29 -13.68 2.27 -3.73
N LYS A 30 -14.89 2.06 -3.21
CA LYS A 30 -15.36 0.76 -2.74
C LYS A 30 -15.53 -0.24 -3.89
N ILE A 31 -15.32 -1.51 -3.57
CA ILE A 31 -15.55 -2.63 -4.48
C ILE A 31 -17.01 -2.73 -4.89
N ASP A 32 -17.24 -3.04 -6.16
CA ASP A 32 -18.56 -3.36 -6.67
C ASP A 32 -19.08 -4.66 -6.02
N PRO A 33 -20.33 -4.71 -5.50
CA PRO A 33 -20.92 -5.92 -4.94
C PRO A 33 -20.85 -7.14 -5.86
N GLU A 34 -20.97 -6.99 -7.18
CA GLU A 34 -20.88 -8.09 -8.13
C GLU A 34 -19.47 -8.68 -8.20
N VAL A 35 -18.44 -7.83 -8.21
CA VAL A 35 -17.03 -8.25 -8.18
C VAL A 35 -16.73 -8.95 -6.86
N SER A 36 -17.20 -8.40 -5.74
CA SER A 36 -17.04 -9.02 -4.41
C SER A 36 -17.68 -10.41 -4.35
N ALA A 37 -18.91 -10.56 -4.84
CA ALA A 37 -19.60 -11.85 -4.91
C ALA A 37 -18.87 -12.86 -5.81
N PHE A 38 -18.35 -12.39 -6.95
CA PHE A 38 -17.55 -13.21 -7.84
C PHE A 38 -16.27 -13.72 -7.17
N LEU A 39 -15.56 -12.87 -6.43
CA LEU A 39 -14.34 -13.27 -5.71
C LEU A 39 -14.64 -14.33 -4.64
N GLN A 40 -15.76 -14.22 -3.91
CA GLN A 40 -16.17 -15.26 -2.96
C GLN A 40 -16.49 -16.59 -3.66
N LYS A 41 -17.13 -16.54 -4.84
CA LYS A 41 -17.34 -17.74 -5.66
C LYS A 41 -16.00 -18.32 -6.15
N LEU A 42 -15.05 -17.50 -6.58
CA LEU A 42 -13.71 -17.92 -6.99
C LEU A 42 -12.95 -18.57 -5.83
N ARG A 43 -13.06 -18.02 -4.62
CA ARG A 43 -12.48 -18.56 -3.39
C ARG A 43 -12.99 -19.96 -3.04
N SER A 44 -14.11 -20.42 -3.60
CA SER A 44 -14.53 -21.84 -3.46
C SER A 44 -13.62 -22.81 -4.21
N ARG A 45 -12.87 -22.34 -5.22
CA ARG A 45 -12.04 -23.14 -6.14
C ARG A 45 -10.54 -23.00 -5.90
N VAL A 46 -10.09 -21.80 -5.55
CA VAL A 46 -8.68 -21.44 -5.34
C VAL A 46 -8.53 -20.59 -4.09
N GLN A 47 -7.30 -20.38 -3.62
CA GLN A 47 -7.04 -19.32 -2.65
C GLN A 47 -7.03 -17.96 -3.35
N ILE A 48 -7.51 -16.94 -2.66
CA ILE A 48 -7.46 -15.56 -3.16
C ILE A 48 -6.73 -14.66 -2.18
N GLY A 49 -6.02 -13.67 -2.72
CA GLY A 49 -5.42 -12.62 -1.92
C GLY A 49 -5.37 -11.30 -2.64
N VAL A 50 -5.11 -10.24 -1.88
CA VAL A 50 -4.89 -8.89 -2.41
C VAL A 50 -3.53 -8.37 -2.02
N VAL A 51 -2.94 -7.56 -2.90
CA VAL A 51 -1.71 -6.81 -2.65
C VAL A 51 -1.92 -5.36 -3.06
N GLY A 52 -1.48 -4.42 -2.23
CA GLY A 52 -1.57 -3.00 -2.55
C GLY A 52 -0.50 -2.18 -1.85
N GLY A 53 -0.13 -1.05 -2.46
CA GLY A 53 0.84 -0.12 -1.88
C GLY A 53 0.28 0.75 -0.75
N SER A 54 -1.05 0.77 -0.60
CA SER A 54 -1.75 1.47 0.48
C SER A 54 -1.57 0.76 1.84
N ASP A 55 -1.76 1.51 2.93
CA ASP A 55 -1.89 0.93 4.26
C ASP A 55 -3.12 0.02 4.37
N TYR A 56 -3.14 -0.83 5.40
CA TYR A 56 -4.21 -1.79 5.62
C TYR A 56 -5.58 -1.13 5.74
N SER A 57 -5.68 -0.01 6.46
CA SER A 57 -6.95 0.69 6.69
C SER A 57 -7.62 1.14 5.39
N LYS A 58 -6.84 1.64 4.43
CA LYS A 58 -7.36 2.01 3.10
C LYS A 58 -7.82 0.80 2.30
N ILE A 59 -7.03 -0.29 2.31
CA ILE A 59 -7.43 -1.53 1.62
C ILE A 59 -8.72 -2.08 2.24
N ALA A 60 -8.84 -2.03 3.56
CA ALA A 60 -10.02 -2.47 4.28
C ALA A 60 -11.26 -1.64 3.91
N GLU A 61 -11.14 -0.31 3.88
CA GLU A 61 -12.22 0.61 3.46
C GLU A 61 -12.73 0.30 2.04
N GLN A 62 -11.83 -0.07 1.13
CA GLN A 62 -12.21 -0.37 -0.26
C GLN A 62 -12.85 -1.74 -0.43
N LEU A 63 -12.43 -2.74 0.34
CA LEU A 63 -12.79 -4.15 0.12
C LEU A 63 -13.81 -4.71 1.13
N GLY A 64 -14.22 -3.90 2.11
CA GLY A 64 -15.23 -4.28 3.09
C GLY A 64 -15.58 -3.16 4.05
N ASP A 65 -16.29 -3.53 5.11
CA ASP A 65 -16.55 -2.65 6.24
C ASP A 65 -15.74 -3.14 7.44
N GLY A 66 -14.98 -2.24 8.08
CA GLY A 66 -14.09 -2.60 9.19
C GLY A 66 -13.04 -3.65 8.79
N ASP A 67 -12.89 -4.70 9.59
CA ASP A 67 -11.89 -5.77 9.38
C ASP A 67 -12.40 -6.94 8.53
N GLU A 68 -13.50 -6.80 7.81
CA GLU A 68 -14.03 -7.90 6.98
C GLU A 68 -13.04 -8.38 5.89
N VAL A 69 -12.11 -7.53 5.46
CA VAL A 69 -11.18 -7.85 4.37
C VAL A 69 -10.31 -9.07 4.69
N ILE A 70 -9.86 -9.24 5.93
CA ILE A 70 -9.00 -10.37 6.34
C ILE A 70 -9.75 -11.68 6.46
N GLU A 71 -11.09 -11.61 6.54
CA GLU A 71 -11.97 -12.77 6.51
C GLU A 71 -12.42 -13.11 5.09
N LYS A 72 -12.56 -12.10 4.21
CA LYS A 72 -12.97 -12.26 2.79
C LYS A 72 -11.85 -12.83 1.90
N PHE A 73 -10.59 -12.60 2.24
CA PHE A 73 -9.42 -13.06 1.48
C PHE A 73 -8.55 -13.99 2.32
N ASP A 74 -7.90 -14.97 1.68
CA ASP A 74 -6.98 -15.89 2.36
C ASP A 74 -5.66 -15.18 2.71
N TYR A 75 -5.27 -14.19 1.90
CA TYR A 75 -4.10 -13.35 2.13
C TYR A 75 -4.39 -11.87 1.86
N VAL A 76 -3.89 -11.00 2.72
CA VAL A 76 -3.94 -9.54 2.53
C VAL A 76 -2.53 -8.99 2.72
N PHE A 77 -1.98 -8.39 1.66
CA PHE A 77 -0.64 -7.80 1.63
C PHE A 77 -0.77 -6.28 1.50
N ALA A 78 -0.78 -5.58 2.64
CA ALA A 78 -0.76 -4.13 2.67
C ALA A 78 0.68 -3.60 2.62
N GLU A 79 0.85 -2.35 2.18
CA GLU A 79 2.16 -1.71 2.00
C GLU A 79 3.13 -2.61 1.22
N ASN A 80 2.65 -3.15 0.09
CA ASN A 80 3.35 -4.10 -0.78
C ASN A 80 3.82 -5.38 -0.07
N GLY A 81 3.10 -5.80 0.98
CA GLY A 81 3.38 -7.02 1.73
C GLY A 81 4.32 -6.85 2.92
N THR A 82 4.75 -5.62 3.24
CA THR A 82 5.44 -5.36 4.51
C THR A 82 4.50 -5.54 5.70
N VAL A 83 3.18 -5.47 5.49
CA VAL A 83 2.15 -5.91 6.43
C VAL A 83 1.37 -7.07 5.79
N GLN A 84 1.38 -8.24 6.41
CA GLN A 84 0.76 -9.44 5.87
C GLN A 84 -0.25 -10.06 6.82
N TYR A 85 -1.45 -10.32 6.33
CA TYR A 85 -2.41 -11.21 6.97
C TYR A 85 -2.55 -12.50 6.17
N LYS A 86 -2.72 -13.61 6.87
CA LYS A 86 -2.97 -14.94 6.34
C LYS A 86 -4.08 -15.60 7.15
N HIS A 87 -5.18 -15.97 6.49
CA HIS A 87 -6.35 -16.59 7.10
C HIS A 87 -6.83 -15.84 8.36
N GLY A 88 -7.12 -14.55 8.24
CA GLY A 88 -7.57 -13.71 9.36
C GLY A 88 -6.48 -13.34 10.38
N ARG A 89 -5.25 -13.84 10.26
CA ARG A 89 -4.19 -13.61 11.26
C ARG A 89 -3.07 -12.76 10.70
N LEU A 90 -2.65 -11.75 11.46
CA LEU A 90 -1.42 -11.00 11.17
C LEU A 90 -0.22 -11.97 11.24
N LEU A 91 0.49 -12.12 10.12
CA LEU A 91 1.64 -13.01 10.00
C LEU A 91 2.95 -12.25 10.25
N SER A 92 3.10 -11.10 9.60
CA SER A 92 4.32 -10.31 9.70
C SER A 92 4.01 -8.83 9.52
N LYS A 93 4.83 -8.02 10.18
CA LYS A 93 4.93 -6.59 9.98
C LYS A 93 6.40 -6.23 9.96
N GLN A 94 6.94 -5.96 8.78
CA GLN A 94 8.32 -5.50 8.61
C GLN A 94 8.33 -3.98 8.56
N THR A 95 9.28 -3.38 9.26
CA THR A 95 9.43 -1.92 9.29
C THR A 95 10.77 -1.52 8.70
N ILE A 96 10.83 -0.38 8.01
CA ILE A 96 12.03 0.11 7.33
C ILE A 96 13.18 0.33 8.33
N GLN A 97 12.88 0.81 9.55
CA GLN A 97 13.86 0.93 10.63
C GLN A 97 14.44 -0.41 11.06
N SER A 98 13.62 -1.45 11.16
CA SER A 98 14.11 -2.79 11.52
C SER A 98 14.96 -3.44 10.42
N HIS A 99 14.77 -3.02 9.16
CA HIS A 99 15.50 -3.56 8.02
C HIS A 99 16.82 -2.82 7.76
N LEU A 100 16.78 -1.48 7.79
CA LEU A 100 17.95 -0.64 7.47
C LEU A 100 18.81 -0.31 8.69
N GLY A 101 18.24 -0.35 9.90
CA GLY A 101 18.87 0.14 11.12
C GLY A 101 18.77 1.66 11.29
N GLU A 102 18.92 2.11 12.54
CA GLU A 102 18.78 3.52 12.90
C GLU A 102 19.84 4.43 12.27
N GLU A 103 21.10 3.99 12.19
CA GLU A 103 22.19 4.84 11.66
C GLU A 103 21.94 5.23 10.20
N LEU A 104 21.73 4.25 9.31
CA LEU A 104 21.48 4.52 7.90
C LEU A 104 20.17 5.29 7.69
N LEU A 105 19.14 5.00 8.49
CA LEU A 105 17.86 5.68 8.39
C LEU A 105 17.97 7.16 8.80
N GLN A 106 18.69 7.45 9.88
CA GLN A 106 18.96 8.82 10.32
C GLN A 106 19.84 9.57 9.34
N ASP A 107 20.87 8.93 8.76
CA ASP A 107 21.70 9.54 7.72
C ASP A 107 20.86 9.96 6.50
N LEU A 108 19.97 9.07 6.04
CA LEU A 108 19.07 9.39 4.93
C LEU A 108 18.09 10.52 5.28
N ILE A 109 17.50 10.50 6.48
CA ILE A 109 16.59 11.55 6.95
C ILE A 109 17.31 12.90 7.03
N ASN A 110 18.50 12.94 7.65
CA ASN A 110 19.31 14.13 7.80
C ASN A 110 19.74 14.71 6.45
N PHE A 111 20.13 13.84 5.51
CA PHE A 111 20.44 14.24 4.14
C PHE A 111 19.24 14.88 3.45
N CYS A 112 18.08 14.21 3.46
CA CYS A 112 16.85 14.71 2.85
C CYS A 112 16.41 16.06 3.44
N LEU A 113 16.44 16.20 4.77
CA LEU A 113 16.10 17.45 5.45
C LEU A 113 17.06 18.58 5.08
N SER A 114 18.37 18.31 5.08
CA SER A 114 19.40 19.29 4.70
C SER A 114 19.23 19.73 3.25
N TYR A 115 19.04 18.80 2.33
CA TYR A 115 18.82 19.09 0.92
C TYR A 115 17.55 19.93 0.71
N MET A 116 16.42 19.51 1.29
CA MET A 116 15.16 20.23 1.15
C MET A 116 15.17 21.60 1.83
N ALA A 117 16.00 21.83 2.86
CA ALA A 117 16.17 23.16 3.47
C ALA A 117 16.76 24.17 2.47
N LEU A 118 17.65 23.73 1.59
CA LEU A 118 18.31 24.57 0.58
C LEU A 118 17.42 24.86 -0.64
N LEU A 119 16.44 24.01 -0.94
CA LEU A 119 15.52 24.25 -2.06
C LEU A 119 14.67 25.50 -1.82
N ARG A 120 14.65 26.44 -2.77
CA ARG A 120 13.70 27.55 -2.77
C ARG A 120 12.55 27.24 -3.73
N LEU A 121 11.37 27.02 -3.17
CA LEU A 121 10.14 26.75 -3.92
C LEU A 121 9.19 27.94 -3.78
N PRO A 122 8.25 28.15 -4.73
CA PRO A 122 7.21 29.16 -4.59
C PRO A 122 6.39 28.97 -3.29
N LYS A 123 6.14 27.72 -2.91
CA LYS A 123 5.40 27.34 -1.71
C LYS A 123 6.08 26.14 -1.04
N LYS A 124 6.13 26.16 0.30
CA LYS A 124 6.43 25.01 1.17
C LYS A 124 5.33 24.88 2.21
N ARG A 125 4.99 23.65 2.56
CA ARG A 125 3.97 23.31 3.55
C ARG A 125 4.63 22.48 4.65
N GLY A 126 4.02 21.38 5.07
CA GLY A 126 4.56 20.46 6.08
C GLY A 126 4.53 19.01 5.59
N THR A 127 5.02 18.11 6.44
CA THR A 127 5.14 16.68 6.11
C THR A 127 6.02 16.48 4.87
N PHE A 128 7.26 16.98 4.94
CA PHE A 128 8.28 16.82 3.90
C PHE A 128 8.83 15.40 3.84
N ILE A 129 8.88 14.73 4.99
CA ILE A 129 9.21 13.31 5.14
C ILE A 129 8.05 12.68 5.89
N GLU A 130 7.34 11.76 5.25
CA GLU A 130 6.32 10.93 5.89
C GLU A 130 6.88 9.52 6.08
N PHE A 131 7.01 9.13 7.34
CA PHE A 131 7.49 7.81 7.73
C PHE A 131 6.34 6.79 7.66
N ARG A 132 6.51 5.73 6.86
CA ARG A 132 5.56 4.60 6.75
C ARG A 132 6.24 3.31 7.20
N ASN A 133 5.50 2.19 7.31
CA ASN A 133 6.14 0.95 7.75
C ASN A 133 7.17 0.49 6.70
N GLY A 134 6.81 0.49 5.42
CA GLY A 134 7.70 0.00 4.36
C GLY A 134 8.63 1.04 3.71
N MET A 135 8.45 2.34 3.96
CA MET A 135 9.15 3.38 3.19
C MET A 135 9.16 4.76 3.86
N LEU A 136 10.02 5.65 3.36
CA LEU A 136 9.91 7.10 3.54
C LEU A 136 9.29 7.72 2.29
N ASN A 137 8.26 8.55 2.46
CA ASN A 137 7.75 9.38 1.37
C ASN A 137 8.33 10.80 1.50
N ILE A 138 9.14 11.22 0.54
CA ILE A 138 9.80 12.53 0.52
C ILE A 138 9.04 13.45 -0.45
N SER A 139 8.67 14.65 0.01
CA SER A 139 7.96 15.65 -0.78
C SER A 139 8.56 17.04 -0.54
N PRO A 140 9.27 17.66 -1.51
CA PRO A 140 9.88 18.98 -1.34
C PRO A 140 8.88 20.10 -1.02
N ILE A 141 7.69 20.07 -1.62
CA ILE A 141 6.60 21.01 -1.29
C ILE A 141 5.95 20.68 0.07
N GLY A 142 6.00 19.42 0.50
CA GLY A 142 5.32 18.91 1.70
C GLY A 142 3.94 18.32 1.38
N ARG A 143 3.58 17.19 1.99
CA ARG A 143 2.33 16.46 1.70
C ARG A 143 1.06 17.16 2.20
N SER A 144 1.18 18.13 3.11
CA SER A 144 0.03 18.91 3.61
C SER A 144 -0.39 20.08 2.69
N CYS A 145 0.09 20.11 1.44
CA CYS A 145 -0.33 21.07 0.42
C CYS A 145 -1.75 20.82 -0.11
N THR A 146 -2.37 21.87 -0.66
CA THR A 146 -3.67 21.76 -1.34
C THR A 146 -3.53 21.11 -2.73
N LEU A 147 -4.65 20.78 -3.37
CA LEU A 147 -4.64 20.22 -4.72
C LEU A 147 -4.04 21.22 -5.72
N GLU A 148 -4.41 22.50 -5.62
CA GLU A 148 -3.93 23.57 -6.50
C GLU A 148 -2.41 23.74 -6.36
N GLU A 149 -1.90 23.76 -5.12
CA GLU A 149 -0.47 23.86 -4.82
C GLU A 149 0.31 22.66 -5.34
N ARG A 150 -0.29 21.47 -5.29
CA ARG A 150 0.30 20.24 -5.83
C ARG A 150 0.42 20.27 -7.34
N ILE A 151 -0.59 20.81 -8.04
CA ILE A 151 -0.57 20.96 -9.50
C ILE A 151 0.54 21.94 -9.89
N GLU A 152 0.60 23.10 -9.24
CA GLU A 152 1.64 24.12 -9.45
C GLU A 152 3.05 23.54 -9.24
N PHE A 153 3.26 22.77 -8.15
CA PHE A 153 4.53 22.10 -7.92
C PHE A 153 4.86 21.05 -8.99
N SER A 154 3.86 20.28 -9.45
CA SER A 154 4.06 19.29 -10.50
C SER A 154 4.49 19.93 -11.83
N GLU A 155 3.98 21.12 -12.15
CA GLU A 155 4.39 21.86 -13.34
C GLU A 155 5.82 22.41 -13.20
N LEU A 156 6.14 22.99 -12.03
CA LEU A 156 7.50 23.45 -11.71
C LEU A 156 8.53 22.31 -11.82
N ASP A 157 8.20 21.13 -11.27
CA ASP A 157 9.06 19.96 -11.24
C ASP A 157 9.35 19.38 -12.64
N LYS A 158 8.36 19.43 -13.53
CA LYS A 158 8.57 19.05 -14.94
C LYS A 158 9.46 20.03 -15.69
N GLY A 159 9.40 21.33 -15.34
CA GLY A 159 10.13 22.39 -16.03
C GLY A 159 11.54 22.65 -15.50
N THR A 160 11.87 22.16 -14.30
CA THR A 160 13.11 22.53 -13.59
C THR A 160 13.99 21.30 -13.38
N THR A 161 15.17 21.27 -13.98
CA THR A 161 16.25 20.40 -13.48
C THR A 161 16.74 21.01 -12.17
N PHE A 162 16.30 20.50 -11.02
CA PHE A 162 16.68 21.00 -9.68
C PHE A 162 18.17 20.80 -9.30
N LEU A 163 19.05 20.59 -10.29
CA LEU A 163 20.48 20.48 -10.13
C LEU A 163 21.16 21.62 -10.92
N ARG A 164 21.31 22.76 -10.25
CA ARG A 164 22.42 23.69 -10.47
C ARG A 164 23.01 24.05 -9.12
#